data_AF-A0A973HSS6-F1
#
_entry.id   AF-A0A973HSS6-F1
#
_cell.length_a   1.000
_cell.length_b   1.000
_cell.length_c   1.000
_cell.angle_alpha   90.00
_cell.angle_beta   90.00
_cell.angle_gamma   90.00
#
_symmetry.space_group_name_H-M   'P 1'
#
loop_
_entity.id
_entity.type
_entity.pdbx_description
1 polymer ?
#
loop_
_entity_poly.entity_id
_entity_poly.type
_entity_poly.pdbx_seq_one_letter_code
_entity_poly.pdbx_strand_id
1 'polypeptide(L)'
;MLKRLAMVSTAFAVLAVSYAAALWWGLLGNSLQSPRPNDARVPSSWSQDRERALRAAAVEVGQPEPTQILFGDLHVHTTYSGDAFLWSLPLMQGEGAHPPADACDFARFCSGLDFWALTDHAESLSAERWQASAAAIRNCQALSGPAEAPDLLSFLGWEWTQVGLTPERHYGHRNVVLRHIEASKVPAGPVAATGPSLDVFQSADLALLRLLLPLLDFPNRQAYYDLDVYLRETAGIRLCAPGEDPERGCLVTAATPRELFERLDAWELEALAIPHGTAWGATTPPGASWDAQLEAGQHDPRRQPLLEIHSGHGNSEEFRPWRAVERGPAGEARCPEPRDDYLSACWRAGEIIEDRCLAEGETPEECEARAALARQLHAAAGVNGIRVVPGQRQEDWLDAGQCRDCFLPAFDYRPGMSAQYALALGAAGEGDGERFRFGLVGSSDNHSARPGTGYKEFSRLAMSDQRGIADARWLRWLPAGAEPAAAPVEVGPLESRGLEGAERMASFWLSGGLVAAHSRGRSRDAL
;
A
#
# COMPACT_ATOMS: atom_id res chain seq x y z
N MET A 1 -26.67 1.03 55.14
CA MET A 1 -25.88 1.61 54.03
C MET A 1 -24.72 0.73 53.59
N LEU A 2 -23.78 0.35 54.47
CA LEU A 2 -22.58 -0.44 54.12
C LEU A 2 -22.83 -1.73 53.31
N LYS A 3 -23.82 -2.55 53.68
CA LYS A 3 -24.16 -3.77 52.91
C LYS A 3 -24.63 -3.49 51.49
N ARG A 4 -25.42 -2.42 51.29
CA ARG A 4 -25.88 -2.01 49.95
C ARG A 4 -24.73 -1.46 49.12
N LEU A 5 -23.86 -0.66 49.73
CA LEU A 5 -22.66 -0.15 49.08
C LEU A 5 -21.73 -1.31 48.66
N ALA A 6 -21.49 -2.28 49.55
CA ALA A 6 -20.70 -3.46 49.25
C ALA A 6 -21.29 -4.30 48.11
N MET A 7 -22.61 -4.52 48.10
CA MET A 7 -23.28 -5.23 47.00
C MET A 7 -23.16 -4.50 45.66
N VAL A 8 -23.32 -3.18 45.65
CA VAL A 8 -23.14 -2.36 44.43
C VAL A 8 -21.70 -2.41 43.95
N SER A 9 -20.73 -2.29 44.86
CA SER A 9 -19.30 -2.39 44.54
C SER A 9 -18.92 -3.77 44.00
N THR A 10 -19.44 -4.85 44.59
CA THR A 10 -19.22 -6.21 44.10
C THR A 10 -19.85 -6.41 42.71
N ALA A 11 -21.07 -5.93 42.50
CA ALA A 11 -21.72 -6.01 41.19
C ALA A 11 -20.94 -5.26 40.11
N PHE A 12 -20.45 -4.06 40.42
CA PHE A 12 -19.60 -3.30 39.50
C PHE A 12 -18.27 -4.00 39.20
N ALA A 13 -17.63 -4.58 40.23
CA ALA A 13 -16.39 -5.33 40.05
C ALA A 13 -16.60 -6.58 39.16
N VAL A 14 -17.70 -7.32 39.36
CA VAL A 14 -18.05 -8.46 38.52
C VAL A 14 -18.26 -8.01 37.07
N LEU A 15 -19.03 -6.94 36.84
CA LEU A 15 -19.24 -6.40 35.49
C LEU A 15 -17.94 -5.96 34.82
N ALA A 16 -17.06 -5.26 35.54
CA ALA A 16 -15.77 -4.83 35.03
C ALA A 16 -14.88 -6.03 34.66
N VAL A 17 -14.83 -7.05 35.51
CA VAL A 17 -14.08 -8.29 35.24
C VAL A 17 -14.67 -9.05 34.06
N SER A 18 -16.00 -9.19 33.99
CA SER A 18 -16.68 -9.84 32.85
C SER A 18 -16.46 -9.11 31.54
N TYR A 19 -16.47 -7.77 31.55
CA TYR A 19 -16.18 -6.96 30.37
C TYR A 19 -14.72 -7.08 29.95
N ALA A 20 -13.77 -6.99 30.88
CA ALA A 20 -12.34 -7.20 30.60
C ALA A 20 -12.06 -8.62 30.08
N ALA A 21 -12.74 -9.63 30.62
CA ALA A 21 -12.74 -11.00 30.12
C ALA A 21 -13.26 -11.08 28.67
N ALA A 22 -14.43 -10.50 28.40
CA ALA A 22 -15.01 -10.51 27.06
C ALA A 22 -14.11 -9.83 26.03
N LEU A 23 -13.47 -8.72 26.40
CA LEU A 23 -12.42 -8.07 25.60
C LEU A 23 -11.20 -8.98 25.41
N TRP A 24 -10.70 -9.59 26.48
CA TRP A 24 -9.52 -10.46 26.45
C TRP A 24 -9.72 -11.63 25.49
N TRP A 25 -10.92 -12.21 25.45
CA TRP A 25 -11.28 -13.30 24.56
C TRP A 25 -11.86 -12.87 23.20
N GLY A 26 -11.89 -11.56 22.89
CA GLY A 26 -12.38 -11.05 21.60
C GLY A 26 -13.89 -11.26 21.37
N LEU A 27 -14.67 -11.51 22.43
CA LEU A 27 -16.10 -11.86 22.35
C LEU A 27 -17.01 -10.68 22.00
N LEU A 28 -16.45 -9.47 21.91
CA LEU A 28 -17.20 -8.23 21.65
C LEU A 28 -17.08 -7.76 20.20
N GLY A 29 -16.15 -8.32 19.43
CA GLY A 29 -15.95 -7.99 18.02
C GLY A 29 -16.63 -8.99 17.10
N ASN A 30 -16.81 -8.59 15.85
CA ASN A 30 -17.28 -9.44 14.77
C ASN A 30 -16.18 -9.60 13.73
N SER A 31 -16.05 -10.81 13.19
CA SER A 31 -15.24 -11.05 12.00
C SER A 31 -15.81 -10.26 10.81
N LEU A 32 -14.92 -9.74 9.96
CA LEU A 32 -15.35 -9.04 8.75
C LEU A 32 -16.08 -9.98 7.81
N GLN A 33 -17.31 -9.61 7.47
CA GLN A 33 -18.13 -10.34 6.50
C GLN A 33 -18.07 -9.65 5.14
N SER A 34 -18.17 -10.43 4.07
CA SER A 34 -18.43 -9.89 2.73
C SER A 34 -19.87 -10.22 2.34
N PRO A 35 -20.80 -9.26 2.41
CA PRO A 35 -22.16 -9.46 1.92
C PRO A 35 -22.14 -9.68 0.40
N ARG A 36 -23.29 -9.98 -0.20
CA ARG A 36 -23.39 -9.99 -1.67
C ARG A 36 -23.46 -8.55 -2.19
N PRO A 37 -22.87 -8.26 -3.37
CA PRO A 37 -23.08 -6.99 -4.06
C PRO A 37 -24.56 -6.74 -4.35
N ASN A 38 -24.92 -5.49 -4.62
CA ASN A 38 -26.27 -5.10 -4.97
C ASN A 38 -26.75 -5.81 -6.26
N ASP A 39 -27.90 -6.49 -6.17
CA ASP A 39 -28.49 -7.27 -7.26
C ASP A 39 -29.02 -6.42 -8.43
N ALA A 40 -29.10 -5.08 -8.27
CA ALA A 40 -29.42 -4.18 -9.35
C ALA A 40 -28.42 -4.35 -10.50
N ARG A 41 -28.87 -4.32 -11.75
CA ARG A 41 -27.99 -4.39 -12.93
C ARG A 41 -27.79 -3.00 -13.52
N VAL A 42 -26.60 -2.73 -14.06
CA VAL A 42 -26.40 -1.55 -14.89
C VAL A 42 -27.28 -1.70 -16.13
N PRO A 43 -28.04 -0.67 -16.53
CA PRO A 43 -28.86 -0.75 -17.74
C PRO A 43 -28.00 -1.07 -18.96
N SER A 44 -28.34 -2.12 -19.72
CA SER A 44 -27.60 -2.53 -20.91
C SER A 44 -27.53 -1.45 -22.00
N SER A 45 -28.49 -0.50 -21.99
CA SER A 45 -28.44 0.66 -22.87
C SER A 45 -27.18 1.50 -22.65
N TRP A 46 -26.68 1.59 -21.41
CA TRP A 46 -25.55 2.44 -21.06
C TRP A 46 -24.24 1.96 -21.72
N SER A 47 -23.94 0.66 -21.60
CA SER A 47 -22.77 0.06 -22.25
C SER A 47 -22.89 0.08 -23.77
N GLN A 48 -24.09 -0.20 -24.30
CA GLN A 48 -24.36 -0.17 -25.74
C GLN A 48 -24.28 1.23 -26.36
N ASP A 49 -24.76 2.26 -25.65
CA ASP A 49 -24.66 3.66 -26.08
C ASP A 49 -23.20 4.11 -26.13
N ARG A 50 -22.41 3.74 -25.12
CA ARG A 50 -20.97 4.02 -25.08
C ARG A 50 -20.22 3.33 -26.21
N GLU A 51 -20.51 2.05 -26.47
CA GLU A 51 -19.92 1.32 -27.60
C GLU A 51 -20.26 1.97 -28.94
N ARG A 52 -21.53 2.35 -29.15
CA ARG A 52 -21.97 3.06 -30.36
C ARG A 52 -21.24 4.39 -30.53
N ALA A 53 -21.12 5.17 -29.46
CA ALA A 53 -20.42 6.45 -29.48
C ALA A 53 -18.93 6.29 -29.83
N LEU A 54 -18.25 5.32 -29.22
CA LEU A 54 -16.84 5.01 -29.51
C LEU A 54 -16.63 4.55 -30.96
N ARG A 55 -17.50 3.67 -31.48
CA ARG A 55 -17.43 3.21 -32.88
C ARG A 55 -17.67 4.37 -33.85
N ALA A 56 -18.65 5.23 -33.58
CA ALA A 56 -18.92 6.40 -34.41
C ALA A 56 -17.73 7.36 -34.45
N ALA A 57 -17.13 7.66 -33.29
CA ALA A 57 -15.94 8.48 -33.19
C ALA A 57 -14.72 7.86 -33.92
N ALA A 58 -14.53 6.54 -33.81
CA ALA A 58 -13.47 5.83 -34.50
C ALA A 58 -13.60 5.93 -36.03
N VAL A 59 -14.82 5.81 -36.56
CA VAL A 59 -15.10 6.02 -37.99
C VAL A 59 -14.81 7.46 -38.41
N GLU A 60 -15.18 8.43 -37.60
CA GLU A 60 -14.93 9.86 -37.86
C GLU A 60 -13.42 10.18 -37.99
N VAL A 61 -12.58 9.54 -37.17
CA VAL A 61 -11.11 9.69 -37.24
C VAL A 61 -10.43 8.73 -38.22
N GLY A 62 -11.20 8.02 -39.06
CA GLY A 62 -10.68 7.19 -40.14
C GLY A 62 -10.08 5.85 -39.70
N GLN A 63 -10.50 5.29 -38.56
CA GLN A 63 -10.09 3.95 -38.11
C GLN A 63 -11.01 2.86 -38.70
N PRO A 64 -10.53 2.03 -39.64
CA PRO A 64 -11.37 1.09 -40.39
C PRO A 64 -11.77 -0.17 -39.61
N GLU A 65 -11.00 -0.55 -38.57
CA GLU A 65 -11.25 -1.69 -37.68
C GLU A 65 -11.32 -1.19 -36.24
N PRO A 66 -12.45 -0.61 -35.80
CA PRO A 66 -12.52 0.09 -34.53
C PRO A 66 -12.40 -0.89 -33.35
N THR A 67 -11.27 -0.82 -32.65
CA THR A 67 -11.17 -1.26 -31.25
C THR A 67 -11.96 -0.32 -30.35
N GLN A 68 -12.35 -0.79 -29.17
CA GLN A 68 -12.94 0.05 -28.12
C GLN A 68 -11.91 0.33 -27.04
N ILE A 69 -12.05 1.48 -26.36
CA ILE A 69 -11.25 1.80 -25.18
C ILE A 69 -12.06 1.39 -23.94
N LEU A 70 -11.51 0.44 -23.19
CA LEU A 70 -12.00 0.00 -21.90
C LEU A 70 -11.19 0.70 -20.80
N PHE A 71 -11.88 1.28 -19.83
CA PHE A 71 -11.26 1.89 -18.66
C PHE A 71 -11.40 0.96 -17.47
N GLY A 72 -10.33 0.79 -16.71
CA GLY A 72 -10.34 -0.07 -15.55
C GLY A 72 -9.32 0.28 -14.50
N ASP A 73 -9.29 -0.54 -13.47
CA ASP A 73 -8.47 -0.32 -12.29
C ASP A 73 -7.93 -1.66 -11.75
N LEU A 74 -6.62 -1.85 -11.78
CA LEU A 74 -6.00 -3.13 -11.44
C LEU A 74 -5.46 -3.19 -10.01
N HIS A 75 -5.76 -2.17 -9.18
CA HIS A 75 -5.17 -2.02 -7.86
C HIS A 75 -6.20 -1.48 -6.85
N VAL A 76 -6.86 -2.38 -6.13
CA VAL A 76 -8.01 -2.03 -5.28
C VAL A 76 -7.97 -2.80 -3.97
N HIS A 77 -8.00 -2.04 -2.87
CA HIS A 77 -8.01 -2.57 -1.51
C HIS A 77 -9.36 -2.39 -0.84
N THR A 78 -9.71 -3.36 -0.01
CA THR A 78 -10.90 -3.38 0.82
C THR A 78 -10.46 -3.54 2.27
N THR A 79 -11.38 -3.55 3.23
CA THR A 79 -11.00 -3.80 4.63
C THR A 79 -10.53 -5.23 4.91
N TYR A 80 -10.39 -6.08 3.89
CA TYR A 80 -9.62 -7.33 4.01
C TYR A 80 -8.10 -7.08 4.00
N SER A 81 -7.68 -5.89 3.60
CA SER A 81 -6.34 -5.34 3.82
C SER A 81 -6.25 -4.65 5.20
N GLY A 82 -5.13 -4.85 5.90
CA GLY A 82 -5.00 -4.43 7.30
C GLY A 82 -4.91 -2.91 7.48
N ASP A 83 -4.19 -2.23 6.61
CA ASP A 83 -4.09 -0.77 6.55
C ASP A 83 -5.41 -0.12 6.12
N ALA A 84 -6.11 -0.68 5.13
CA ALA A 84 -7.45 -0.25 4.74
C ALA A 84 -8.43 -0.34 5.91
N PHE A 85 -8.39 -1.42 6.69
CA PHE A 85 -9.20 -1.50 7.90
C PHE A 85 -8.78 -0.44 8.92
N LEU A 86 -7.49 -0.27 9.20
CA LEU A 86 -7.00 0.78 10.11
C LEU A 86 -7.47 2.18 9.69
N TRP A 87 -7.43 2.51 8.40
CA TRP A 87 -7.87 3.80 7.87
C TRP A 87 -9.39 3.97 7.82
N SER A 88 -10.14 2.87 7.81
CA SER A 88 -11.60 2.90 7.89
C SER A 88 -12.13 3.26 9.29
N LEU A 89 -11.27 3.25 10.31
CA LEU A 89 -11.68 3.53 11.69
C LEU A 89 -12.06 5.00 11.89
N PRO A 90 -13.05 5.30 12.75
CA PRO A 90 -13.40 6.68 13.10
C PRO A 90 -12.24 7.50 13.67
N LEU A 91 -11.30 6.85 14.39
CA LEU A 91 -10.05 7.48 14.84
C LEU A 91 -9.25 8.11 13.69
N MET A 92 -9.27 7.49 12.51
CA MET A 92 -8.56 7.92 11.30
C MET A 92 -9.45 8.73 10.35
N GLN A 93 -10.62 9.19 10.81
CA GLN A 93 -11.64 9.85 10.00
C GLN A 93 -12.22 8.94 8.90
N GLY A 94 -12.15 7.62 9.09
CA GLY A 94 -12.73 6.64 8.20
C GLY A 94 -14.25 6.56 8.28
N GLU A 95 -14.87 6.07 7.22
CA GLU A 95 -16.34 5.97 7.08
C GLU A 95 -16.90 4.62 7.57
N GLY A 96 -16.04 3.74 8.10
CA GLY A 96 -16.38 2.38 8.50
C GLY A 96 -15.88 1.32 7.50
N ALA A 97 -16.06 0.05 7.86
CA ALA A 97 -15.49 -1.05 7.09
C ALA A 97 -16.19 -1.24 5.74
N HIS A 98 -15.39 -1.48 4.70
CA HIS A 98 -15.83 -1.64 3.32
C HIS A 98 -15.34 -2.98 2.74
N PRO A 99 -16.19 -4.02 2.71
CA PRO A 99 -15.81 -5.34 2.22
C PRO A 99 -15.75 -5.41 0.68
N PRO A 100 -15.27 -6.52 0.09
CA PRO A 100 -15.19 -6.71 -1.37
C PRO A 100 -16.44 -6.43 -2.19
N ALA A 101 -17.63 -6.60 -1.60
CA ALA A 101 -18.89 -6.26 -2.28
C ALA A 101 -19.05 -4.76 -2.54
N ASP A 102 -18.58 -3.91 -1.63
CA ASP A 102 -18.64 -2.45 -1.79
C ASP A 102 -17.80 -2.01 -2.98
N ALA A 103 -16.61 -2.61 -3.16
CA ALA A 103 -15.76 -2.35 -4.33
C ALA A 103 -16.46 -2.70 -5.63
N CYS A 104 -17.13 -3.86 -5.70
CA CYS A 104 -17.93 -4.24 -6.87
C CYS A 104 -19.00 -3.19 -7.19
N ASP A 105 -19.79 -2.79 -6.19
CA ASP A 105 -20.87 -1.83 -6.40
C ASP A 105 -20.34 -0.44 -6.79
N PHE A 106 -19.22 -0.02 -6.21
CA PHE A 106 -18.57 1.24 -6.55
C PHE A 106 -18.04 1.22 -8.00
N ALA A 107 -17.41 0.12 -8.44
CA ALA A 107 -16.96 -0.05 -9.83
C ALA A 107 -18.12 0.08 -10.81
N ARG A 108 -19.28 -0.50 -10.47
CA ARG A 108 -20.48 -0.57 -11.32
C ARG A 108 -21.24 0.74 -11.39
N PHE A 109 -21.48 1.37 -10.24
CA PHE A 109 -22.45 2.47 -10.13
C PHE A 109 -21.82 3.84 -9.92
N CYS A 110 -20.64 3.91 -9.29
CA CYS A 110 -19.98 5.18 -8.99
C CYS A 110 -18.97 5.54 -10.07
N SER A 111 -18.03 4.64 -10.37
CA SER A 111 -16.95 4.88 -11.33
C SER A 111 -17.31 4.47 -12.76
N GLY A 112 -18.24 3.52 -12.92
CA GLY A 112 -18.67 3.04 -14.24
C GLY A 112 -17.53 2.40 -15.05
N LEU A 113 -16.68 1.60 -14.38
CA LEU A 113 -15.53 0.95 -15.00
C LEU A 113 -15.97 -0.18 -15.95
N ASP A 114 -15.10 -0.50 -16.92
CA ASP A 114 -15.25 -1.66 -17.79
C ASP A 114 -14.57 -2.91 -17.22
N PHE A 115 -13.53 -2.72 -16.40
CA PHE A 115 -12.87 -3.81 -15.68
C PHE A 115 -12.22 -3.34 -14.38
N TRP A 116 -12.01 -4.25 -13.44
CA TRP A 116 -11.26 -3.98 -12.22
C TRP A 116 -10.66 -5.25 -11.62
N ALA A 117 -9.64 -5.12 -10.77
CA ALA A 117 -9.09 -6.23 -9.99
C ALA A 117 -9.18 -5.94 -8.48
N LEU A 118 -9.60 -6.95 -7.72
CA LEU A 118 -9.51 -6.92 -6.26
C LEU A 118 -8.15 -7.48 -5.84
N THR A 119 -7.32 -6.65 -5.20
CA THR A 119 -5.91 -6.96 -4.94
C THR A 119 -5.52 -6.69 -3.49
N ASP A 120 -6.36 -7.10 -2.54
CA ASP A 120 -6.05 -6.99 -1.11
C ASP A 120 -4.67 -7.59 -0.74
N HIS A 121 -4.05 -7.03 0.30
CA HIS A 121 -2.73 -7.44 0.79
C HIS A 121 -2.69 -8.91 1.22
N ALA A 122 -1.81 -9.70 0.61
CA ALA A 122 -1.70 -11.13 0.85
C ALA A 122 -1.40 -11.51 2.31
N GLU A 123 -0.62 -10.71 3.03
CA GLU A 123 -0.27 -10.93 4.44
C GLU A 123 -1.47 -10.87 5.38
N SER A 124 -2.56 -10.25 4.95
CA SER A 124 -3.81 -10.08 5.70
C SER A 124 -4.91 -11.06 5.29
N LEU A 125 -4.70 -11.82 4.22
CA LEU A 125 -5.70 -12.71 3.63
C LEU A 125 -5.60 -14.11 4.24
N SER A 126 -6.43 -14.37 5.25
CA SER A 126 -6.69 -15.73 5.71
C SER A 126 -7.37 -16.56 4.60
N ALA A 127 -7.31 -17.90 4.71
CA ALA A 127 -8.00 -18.78 3.76
C ALA A 127 -9.50 -18.43 3.64
N GLU A 128 -10.14 -18.08 4.75
CA GLU A 128 -11.55 -17.70 4.78
C GLU A 128 -11.82 -16.38 4.05
N ARG A 129 -10.98 -15.35 4.27
CA ARG A 129 -11.07 -14.06 3.56
C ARG A 129 -10.77 -14.23 2.07
N TRP A 130 -9.78 -15.02 1.69
CA TRP A 130 -9.49 -15.33 0.29
C TRP A 130 -10.68 -15.98 -0.43
N GLN A 131 -11.31 -16.99 0.19
CA GLN A 131 -12.48 -17.64 -0.38
C GLN A 131 -13.67 -16.67 -0.48
N ALA A 132 -13.84 -15.78 0.50
CA ALA A 132 -14.84 -14.72 0.46
C ALA A 132 -14.57 -13.69 -0.67
N SER A 133 -13.32 -13.27 -0.89
CA SER A 133 -12.92 -12.44 -2.03
C SER A 133 -13.20 -13.11 -3.37
N ALA A 134 -12.82 -14.39 -3.52
CA ALA A 134 -13.09 -15.17 -4.72
C ALA A 134 -14.61 -15.31 -4.98
N ALA A 135 -15.40 -15.52 -3.93
CA ALA A 135 -16.86 -15.56 -4.03
C ALA A 135 -17.45 -14.19 -4.41
N ALA A 136 -16.95 -13.09 -3.83
CA ALA A 136 -17.38 -11.73 -4.15
C ALA A 136 -17.12 -11.39 -5.62
N ILE A 137 -15.94 -11.73 -6.16
CA ILE A 137 -15.61 -11.54 -7.57
C ILE A 137 -16.53 -12.34 -8.49
N ARG A 138 -16.79 -13.61 -8.18
CA ARG A 138 -17.75 -14.43 -8.96
C ARG A 138 -19.17 -13.87 -8.91
N ASN A 139 -19.63 -13.43 -7.74
CA ASN A 139 -20.95 -12.79 -7.59
C ASN A 139 -21.02 -11.50 -8.42
N CYS A 140 -19.99 -10.66 -8.36
CA CYS A 140 -19.90 -9.43 -9.15
C CYS A 140 -19.96 -9.72 -10.65
N GLN A 141 -19.17 -10.68 -11.13
CA GLN A 141 -19.16 -11.08 -12.53
C GLN A 141 -20.51 -11.63 -13.00
N ALA A 142 -21.22 -12.40 -12.16
CA ALA A 142 -22.54 -12.94 -12.50
C ALA A 142 -23.62 -11.85 -12.67
N LEU A 143 -23.44 -10.68 -12.06
CA LEU A 143 -24.31 -9.52 -12.20
C LEU A 143 -24.00 -8.68 -13.46
N SER A 144 -22.87 -8.94 -14.11
CA SER A 144 -22.29 -8.07 -15.15
C SER A 144 -22.79 -8.35 -16.58
N GLY A 145 -23.97 -8.98 -16.72
CA GLY A 145 -24.56 -9.30 -18.03
C GLY A 145 -24.02 -10.59 -18.69
N PRO A 146 -24.23 -10.77 -20.01
CA PRO A 146 -23.81 -11.98 -20.74
C PRO A 146 -22.29 -12.07 -20.88
N ALA A 147 -21.74 -13.29 -20.91
CA ALA A 147 -20.30 -13.55 -20.87
C ALA A 147 -19.54 -13.03 -22.11
N GLU A 148 -20.20 -12.92 -23.25
CA GLU A 148 -19.63 -12.46 -24.51
C GLU A 148 -19.44 -10.93 -24.55
N ALA A 149 -20.25 -10.21 -23.78
CA ALA A 149 -20.26 -8.76 -23.75
C ALA A 149 -20.70 -8.24 -22.36
N PRO A 150 -19.91 -8.52 -21.30
CA PRO A 150 -20.24 -8.03 -19.96
C PRO A 150 -20.09 -6.51 -19.88
N ASP A 151 -20.87 -5.87 -19.04
CA ASP A 151 -20.70 -4.45 -18.71
C ASP A 151 -19.44 -4.22 -17.84
N LEU A 152 -19.08 -5.18 -17.00
CA LEU A 152 -17.89 -5.17 -16.14
C LEU A 152 -17.16 -6.53 -16.15
N LEU A 153 -15.82 -6.48 -16.24
CA LEU A 153 -14.94 -7.62 -15.99
C LEU A 153 -14.31 -7.51 -14.60
N SER A 154 -14.57 -8.48 -13.73
CA SER A 154 -14.05 -8.48 -12.35
C SER A 154 -12.92 -9.49 -12.20
N PHE A 155 -11.70 -9.06 -11.87
CA PHE A 155 -10.54 -9.92 -11.68
C PHE A 155 -10.28 -10.18 -10.20
N LEU A 156 -9.84 -11.40 -9.90
CA LEU A 156 -9.36 -11.77 -8.57
C LEU A 156 -7.83 -11.66 -8.57
N GLY A 157 -7.28 -11.17 -7.47
CA GLY A 157 -5.85 -10.99 -7.31
C GLY A 157 -5.47 -10.78 -5.85
N TRP A 158 -4.22 -10.41 -5.64
CA TRP A 158 -3.70 -9.98 -4.34
C TRP A 158 -2.49 -9.08 -4.55
N GLU A 159 -2.19 -8.25 -3.56
CA GLU A 159 -0.92 -7.54 -3.52
C GLU A 159 0.13 -8.39 -2.79
N TRP A 160 1.27 -8.59 -3.44
CA TRP A 160 2.50 -9.10 -2.86
C TRP A 160 3.34 -7.92 -2.32
N THR A 161 3.22 -7.66 -1.02
CA THR A 161 3.70 -6.45 -0.34
C THR A 161 5.15 -6.58 0.14
N GLN A 162 6.12 -6.59 -0.78
CA GLN A 162 7.53 -6.77 -0.40
C GLN A 162 8.23 -5.45 -0.04
N VAL A 163 8.75 -5.40 1.19
CA VAL A 163 9.58 -4.32 1.68
C VAL A 163 10.94 -4.85 2.11
N GLY A 164 11.99 -4.51 1.35
CA GLY A 164 13.37 -4.77 1.74
C GLY A 164 13.91 -3.75 2.72
N LEU A 165 14.66 -4.22 3.73
CA LEU A 165 15.34 -3.38 4.73
C LEU A 165 16.63 -2.74 4.22
N THR A 166 17.18 -3.25 3.12
CA THR A 166 18.33 -2.68 2.42
C THR A 166 18.00 -2.47 0.95
N PRO A 167 18.65 -1.49 0.28
CA PRO A 167 18.45 -1.24 -1.15
C PRO A 167 18.57 -2.46 -2.06
N GLU A 168 19.50 -3.38 -1.76
CA GLU A 168 19.79 -4.55 -2.60
C GLU A 168 18.77 -5.67 -2.44
N ARG A 169 17.97 -5.63 -1.36
CA ARG A 169 16.97 -6.64 -1.03
C ARG A 169 15.54 -6.08 -1.09
N HIS A 170 15.37 -4.88 -1.62
CA HIS A 170 14.08 -4.25 -1.81
C HIS A 170 13.64 -4.43 -3.26
N TYR A 171 12.53 -5.15 -3.45
CA TYR A 171 11.98 -5.47 -4.77
C TYR A 171 10.68 -4.73 -5.08
N GLY A 172 10.11 -4.04 -4.10
CA GLY A 172 8.86 -3.33 -4.23
C GLY A 172 7.66 -4.26 -4.34
N HIS A 173 6.48 -3.64 -4.28
CA HIS A 173 5.21 -4.34 -4.24
C HIS A 173 4.78 -4.78 -5.64
N ARG A 174 3.91 -5.79 -5.72
CA ARG A 174 3.34 -6.27 -6.99
C ARG A 174 1.89 -6.69 -6.83
N ASN A 175 1.02 -6.21 -7.71
CA ASN A 175 -0.31 -6.77 -7.86
C ASN A 175 -0.29 -8.02 -8.72
N VAL A 176 -0.65 -9.15 -8.13
CA VAL A 176 -0.92 -10.38 -8.85
C VAL A 176 -2.37 -10.37 -9.31
N VAL A 177 -2.62 -10.40 -10.62
CA VAL A 177 -3.95 -10.38 -11.22
C VAL A 177 -4.19 -11.68 -11.98
N LEU A 178 -5.17 -12.47 -11.56
CA LEU A 178 -5.52 -13.76 -12.17
C LEU A 178 -6.46 -13.56 -13.36
N ARG A 179 -6.16 -14.20 -14.49
CA ARG A 179 -7.05 -14.21 -15.66
C ARG A 179 -8.41 -14.84 -15.34
N HIS A 180 -8.38 -15.99 -14.66
CA HIS A 180 -9.54 -16.85 -14.40
C HIS A 180 -10.09 -16.65 -12.99
N ILE A 181 -11.38 -16.93 -12.80
CA ILE A 181 -12.09 -16.76 -11.51
C ILE A 181 -12.84 -18.03 -11.06
N GLU A 182 -12.84 -19.05 -11.93
CA GLU A 182 -13.40 -20.37 -11.67
C GLU A 182 -12.62 -21.06 -10.54
N ALA A 183 -13.33 -21.72 -9.63
CA ALA A 183 -12.73 -22.34 -8.44
C ALA A 183 -11.58 -23.31 -8.75
N SER A 184 -11.62 -24.00 -9.90
CA SER A 184 -10.58 -24.94 -10.31
C SER A 184 -9.32 -24.29 -10.93
N LYS A 185 -9.33 -22.97 -11.12
CA LYS A 185 -8.25 -22.21 -11.78
C LYS A 185 -7.71 -21.07 -10.90
N VAL A 186 -8.16 -21.01 -9.65
CA VAL A 186 -7.66 -20.07 -8.63
C VAL A 186 -6.97 -20.89 -7.54
N PRO A 187 -5.89 -20.36 -6.93
CA PRO A 187 -5.19 -21.09 -5.87
C PRO A 187 -6.01 -21.16 -4.58
N ALA A 188 -5.62 -22.07 -3.67
CA ALA A 188 -6.20 -22.21 -2.34
C ALA A 188 -6.11 -20.92 -1.49
N GLY A 189 -5.09 -20.10 -1.75
CA GLY A 189 -4.78 -18.85 -1.08
C GLY A 189 -3.74 -18.03 -1.87
N PRO A 190 -3.50 -16.77 -1.49
CA PRO A 190 -2.48 -15.94 -2.13
C PRO A 190 -1.06 -16.35 -1.73
N VAL A 191 -0.07 -15.73 -2.37
CA VAL A 191 1.34 -15.80 -1.95
C VAL A 191 1.72 -14.48 -1.31
N ALA A 192 2.09 -14.49 -0.03
CA ALA A 192 2.55 -13.30 0.70
C ALA A 192 4.06 -13.07 0.56
N ALA A 193 4.47 -11.82 0.66
CA ALA A 193 5.90 -11.47 0.75
C ALA A 193 6.41 -11.80 2.15
N THR A 194 7.63 -12.32 2.26
CA THR A 194 8.33 -12.32 3.55
C THR A 194 8.90 -10.93 3.84
N GLY A 195 9.09 -10.63 5.12
CA GLY A 195 9.71 -9.38 5.56
C GLY A 195 8.82 -8.56 6.49
N PRO A 196 9.16 -7.27 6.70
CA PRO A 196 8.59 -6.44 7.75
C PRO A 196 7.06 -6.33 7.72
N SER A 197 6.45 -6.23 6.53
CA SER A 197 4.98 -6.12 6.40
C SER A 197 4.28 -7.34 7.01
N LEU A 198 4.73 -8.55 6.67
CA LEU A 198 4.20 -9.80 7.23
C LEU A 198 4.49 -9.89 8.74
N ASP A 199 5.71 -9.58 9.17
CA ASP A 199 6.12 -9.67 10.58
C ASP A 199 5.28 -8.75 11.48
N VAL A 200 4.97 -7.54 11.02
CA VAL A 200 4.12 -6.59 11.75
C VAL A 200 2.73 -7.16 11.98
N PHE A 201 2.08 -7.72 10.94
CA PHE A 201 0.74 -8.28 11.08
C PHE A 201 0.71 -9.62 11.85
N GLN A 202 1.76 -10.42 11.76
CA GLN A 202 1.88 -11.66 12.55
C GLN A 202 2.10 -11.40 14.05
N SER A 203 2.67 -10.24 14.40
CA SER A 203 2.96 -9.88 15.79
C SER A 203 2.05 -8.78 16.35
N ALA A 204 1.06 -8.32 15.58
CA ALA A 204 0.19 -7.21 15.95
C ALA A 204 -0.61 -7.52 17.22
N ASP A 205 -0.31 -6.79 18.30
CA ASP A 205 -1.04 -6.86 19.56
C ASP A 205 -1.42 -5.44 20.03
N LEU A 206 -2.74 -5.15 20.04
CA LEU A 206 -3.27 -3.87 20.50
C LEU A 206 -3.40 -3.80 22.04
N ALA A 207 -2.92 -4.78 22.81
CA ALA A 207 -3.03 -4.94 24.27
C ALA A 207 -3.69 -3.78 25.05
N LEU A 208 -2.99 -2.66 25.27
CA LEU A 208 -3.51 -1.52 26.02
C LEU A 208 -4.55 -0.70 25.23
N LEU A 209 -4.34 -0.51 23.92
CA LEU A 209 -5.25 0.21 23.02
C LEU A 209 -6.61 -0.50 22.89
N ARG A 210 -6.66 -1.84 23.01
CA ARG A 210 -7.92 -2.63 23.05
C ARG A 210 -8.88 -2.18 24.12
N LEU A 211 -8.36 -1.71 25.26
CA LEU A 211 -9.16 -1.18 26.36
C LEU A 211 -9.41 0.33 26.16
N LEU A 212 -8.36 1.08 25.80
CA LEU A 212 -8.44 2.53 25.75
C LEU A 212 -9.34 3.06 24.62
N LEU A 213 -9.22 2.54 23.39
CA LEU A 213 -9.96 3.08 22.24
C LEU A 213 -11.49 2.97 22.43
N PRO A 214 -12.05 1.80 22.84
CA PRO A 214 -13.48 1.67 23.14
C PRO A 214 -13.98 2.55 24.29
N LEU A 215 -13.12 2.89 25.26
CA LEU A 215 -13.50 3.76 26.39
C LEU A 215 -13.49 5.23 25.98
N LEU A 216 -12.50 5.63 25.20
CA LEU A 216 -12.31 7.01 24.76
C LEU A 216 -13.24 7.40 23.60
N ASP A 217 -13.66 6.43 22.78
CA ASP A 217 -14.61 6.58 21.67
C ASP A 217 -15.73 5.55 21.75
N PHE A 218 -16.42 5.56 22.89
CA PHE A 218 -17.48 4.61 23.16
C PHE A 218 -18.59 4.54 22.10
N PRO A 219 -19.03 5.63 21.45
CA PRO A 219 -20.01 5.56 20.37
C PRO A 219 -19.58 4.62 19.23
N ASN A 220 -18.28 4.61 18.90
CA ASN A 220 -17.71 3.81 17.82
C ASN A 220 -17.00 2.53 18.30
N ARG A 221 -17.16 2.14 19.57
CA ARG A 221 -16.48 0.99 20.20
C ARG A 221 -16.47 -0.30 19.39
N GLN A 222 -17.54 -0.55 18.62
CA GLN A 222 -17.67 -1.77 17.82
C GLN A 222 -16.57 -1.87 16.76
N ALA A 223 -16.23 -0.77 16.09
CA ALA A 223 -15.18 -0.76 15.07
C ALA A 223 -13.81 -1.16 15.66
N TYR A 224 -13.52 -0.76 16.90
CA TYR A 224 -12.28 -1.15 17.57
C TYR A 224 -12.31 -2.60 18.07
N TYR A 225 -13.47 -3.13 18.44
CA TYR A 225 -13.61 -4.56 18.76
C TYR A 225 -13.45 -5.44 17.51
N ASP A 226 -14.04 -5.01 16.40
CA ASP A 226 -13.94 -5.72 15.11
C ASP A 226 -12.48 -5.70 14.61
N LEU A 227 -11.77 -4.58 14.78
CA LEU A 227 -10.33 -4.50 14.54
C LEU A 227 -9.52 -5.47 15.41
N ASP A 228 -9.85 -5.62 16.69
CA ASP A 228 -9.17 -6.59 17.56
C ASP A 228 -9.35 -8.02 17.06
N VAL A 229 -10.58 -8.40 16.69
CA VAL A 229 -10.86 -9.72 16.11
C VAL A 229 -10.08 -9.89 14.81
N TYR A 230 -10.09 -8.89 13.93
CA TYR A 230 -9.34 -8.92 12.68
C TYR A 230 -7.84 -9.14 12.86
N LEU A 231 -7.22 -8.43 13.80
CA LEU A 231 -5.78 -8.57 14.06
C LEU A 231 -5.46 -9.93 14.66
N ARG A 232 -6.32 -10.49 15.53
CA ARG A 232 -6.14 -11.85 16.07
C ARG A 232 -6.27 -12.92 14.99
N GLU A 233 -7.26 -12.80 14.11
CA GLU A 233 -7.42 -13.69 12.96
C GLU A 233 -6.21 -13.62 12.04
N THR A 234 -5.69 -12.42 11.79
CA THR A 234 -4.51 -12.19 10.93
C THR A 234 -3.23 -12.75 11.56
N ALA A 235 -2.98 -12.44 12.84
CA ALA A 235 -1.86 -13.01 13.60
C ALA A 235 -1.96 -14.54 13.75
N GLY A 236 -3.18 -15.08 13.70
CA GLY A 236 -3.46 -16.52 13.70
C GLY A 236 -3.23 -17.22 12.37
N ILE A 237 -2.92 -16.49 11.28
CA ILE A 237 -2.62 -17.09 9.98
C ILE A 237 -1.32 -17.88 10.08
N ARG A 238 -1.43 -19.20 9.91
CA ARG A 238 -0.30 -20.11 9.90
C ARG A 238 0.43 -20.06 8.57
N LEU A 239 1.75 -19.91 8.59
CA LEU A 239 2.59 -20.02 7.38
C LEU A 239 2.79 -21.47 6.98
N CYS A 240 2.87 -21.73 5.67
CA CYS A 240 3.16 -23.07 5.15
C CYS A 240 4.60 -23.48 5.46
N ALA A 241 4.80 -24.71 5.94
CA ALA A 241 6.12 -25.31 5.96
C ALA A 241 6.63 -25.58 4.52
N PRO A 242 7.94 -25.68 4.29
CA PRO A 242 8.47 -26.03 2.96
C PRO A 242 7.86 -27.33 2.42
N GLY A 243 7.27 -27.26 1.23
CA GLY A 243 6.60 -28.39 0.58
C GLY A 243 5.22 -28.76 1.14
N GLU A 244 4.69 -28.00 2.10
CA GLU A 244 3.33 -28.19 2.59
C GLU A 244 2.29 -27.76 1.55
N ASP A 245 1.22 -28.54 1.45
CA ASP A 245 0.07 -28.25 0.60
C ASP A 245 -0.77 -27.10 1.18
N PRO A 246 -0.93 -25.98 0.45
CA PRO A 246 -1.70 -24.81 0.91
C PRO A 246 -3.19 -25.11 1.14
N GLU A 247 -3.75 -26.18 0.55
CA GLU A 247 -5.13 -26.63 0.82
C GLU A 247 -5.36 -27.00 2.30
N ARG A 248 -4.28 -27.15 3.07
CA ARG A 248 -4.31 -27.38 4.53
C ARG A 248 -4.44 -26.09 5.35
N GLY A 249 -4.83 -24.98 4.70
CA GLY A 249 -5.16 -23.71 5.35
C GLY A 249 -3.94 -22.96 5.88
N CYS A 250 -2.83 -22.95 5.14
CA CYS A 250 -1.66 -22.15 5.45
C CYS A 250 -1.39 -21.11 4.37
N LEU A 251 -0.74 -20.00 4.75
CA LEU A 251 -0.33 -18.94 3.85
C LEU A 251 1.04 -19.27 3.26
N VAL A 252 1.11 -19.31 1.93
CA VAL A 252 2.36 -19.51 1.18
C VAL A 252 3.11 -18.20 1.12
N THR A 253 4.44 -18.27 1.25
CA THR A 253 5.30 -17.09 1.18
C THR A 253 6.34 -17.20 0.07
N ALA A 254 6.76 -16.04 -0.43
CA ALA A 254 7.89 -15.87 -1.34
C ALA A 254 8.69 -14.65 -0.92
N ALA A 255 10.02 -14.78 -0.86
CA ALA A 255 10.91 -13.70 -0.44
C ALA A 255 11.38 -12.81 -1.60
N THR A 256 11.29 -13.32 -2.82
CA THR A 256 11.77 -12.65 -4.03
C THR A 256 10.74 -12.74 -5.17
N PRO A 257 10.76 -11.81 -6.13
CA PRO A 257 9.91 -11.89 -7.32
C PRO A 257 10.08 -13.21 -8.08
N ARG A 258 11.31 -13.71 -8.20
CA ARG A 258 11.57 -15.01 -8.83
C ARG A 258 10.84 -16.15 -8.12
N GLU A 259 10.92 -16.22 -6.79
CA GLU A 259 10.19 -17.23 -6.02
C GLU A 259 8.67 -17.09 -6.20
N LEU A 260 8.15 -15.85 -6.24
CA LEU A 260 6.74 -15.61 -6.54
C LEU A 260 6.38 -16.19 -7.92
N PHE A 261 7.15 -15.90 -8.96
CA PHE A 261 6.89 -16.38 -10.32
C PHE A 261 7.00 -17.90 -10.43
N GLU A 262 7.97 -18.52 -9.76
CA GLU A 262 8.10 -19.98 -9.68
C GLU A 262 6.86 -20.63 -9.05
N ARG A 263 6.24 -19.98 -8.04
CA ARG A 263 4.97 -20.46 -7.46
C ARG A 263 3.81 -20.32 -8.43
N LEU A 264 3.70 -19.19 -9.12
CA LEU A 264 2.65 -18.97 -10.13
C LEU A 264 2.77 -19.98 -11.29
N ASP A 265 3.99 -20.29 -11.72
CA ASP A 265 4.28 -21.32 -12.73
C ASP A 265 3.95 -22.73 -12.22
N ALA A 266 4.34 -23.07 -10.99
CA ALA A 266 4.08 -24.38 -10.39
C ALA A 266 2.58 -24.67 -10.19
N TRP A 267 1.78 -23.63 -10.00
CA TRP A 267 0.32 -23.72 -9.92
C TRP A 267 -0.38 -23.57 -11.26
N GLU A 268 0.38 -23.46 -12.36
CA GLU A 268 -0.12 -23.27 -13.72
C GLU A 268 -1.10 -22.09 -13.84
N LEU A 269 -0.89 -21.03 -13.05
CA LEU A 269 -1.77 -19.87 -13.02
C LEU A 269 -1.47 -18.96 -14.21
N GLU A 270 -2.51 -18.57 -14.93
CA GLU A 270 -2.47 -17.46 -15.89
C GLU A 270 -2.65 -16.15 -15.13
N ALA A 271 -1.54 -15.49 -14.83
CA ALA A 271 -1.50 -14.33 -13.96
C ALA A 271 -0.41 -13.35 -14.39
N LEU A 272 -0.71 -12.07 -14.22
CA LEU A 272 0.24 -10.97 -14.26
C LEU A 272 0.71 -10.65 -12.84
N ALA A 273 1.93 -10.15 -12.70
CA ALA A 273 2.46 -9.52 -11.50
C ALA A 273 2.92 -8.12 -11.89
N ILE A 274 2.20 -7.09 -11.47
CA ILE A 274 2.39 -5.70 -11.91
C ILE A 274 3.07 -4.94 -10.78
N PRO A 275 4.34 -4.50 -10.91
CA PRO A 275 4.98 -3.70 -9.89
C PRO A 275 4.35 -2.31 -9.82
N HIS A 276 4.30 -1.74 -8.63
CA HIS A 276 3.70 -0.43 -8.36
C HIS A 276 4.39 0.25 -7.19
N GLY A 277 4.10 1.54 -6.97
CA GLY A 277 4.63 2.31 -5.83
C GLY A 277 6.17 2.36 -5.74
N THR A 278 6.86 2.02 -6.83
CA THR A 278 8.28 1.63 -6.78
C THR A 278 9.23 2.76 -6.38
N ALA A 279 8.87 4.02 -6.64
CA ALA A 279 9.63 5.18 -6.23
C ALA A 279 9.17 5.80 -4.90
N TRP A 280 8.20 5.19 -4.20
CA TRP A 280 7.61 5.73 -2.97
C TRP A 280 8.54 5.53 -1.76
N GLY A 281 9.11 6.63 -1.28
CA GLY A 281 10.11 6.63 -0.20
C GLY A 281 9.57 6.29 1.18
N ALA A 282 8.28 6.01 1.32
CA ALA A 282 7.70 5.48 2.55
C ALA A 282 8.25 4.07 2.86
N THR A 283 8.29 3.21 1.83
CA THR A 283 8.74 1.81 1.91
C THR A 283 10.05 1.58 1.15
N THR A 284 10.36 2.42 0.16
CA THR A 284 11.55 2.25 -0.69
C THR A 284 12.80 2.88 -0.06
N PRO A 285 13.82 2.08 0.32
CA PRO A 285 15.04 2.59 0.93
C PRO A 285 15.79 3.59 0.03
N PRO A 286 16.42 4.63 0.59
CA PRO A 286 17.35 5.48 -0.15
C PRO A 286 18.45 4.64 -0.82
N GLY A 287 18.68 4.88 -2.11
CA GLY A 287 19.67 4.13 -2.90
C GLY A 287 19.17 2.81 -3.49
N ALA A 288 17.90 2.44 -3.27
CA ALA A 288 17.26 1.35 -4.01
C ALA A 288 17.20 1.69 -5.52
N SER A 289 17.31 0.65 -6.34
CA SER A 289 17.39 0.81 -7.78
C SER A 289 16.92 -0.44 -8.52
N TRP A 290 16.37 -0.25 -9.73
CA TRP A 290 15.96 -1.33 -10.62
C TRP A 290 17.13 -2.26 -11.04
N ASP A 291 18.38 -1.82 -10.91
CA ASP A 291 19.58 -2.64 -11.17
C ASP A 291 19.53 -3.96 -10.39
N ALA A 292 19.18 -3.89 -9.09
CA ALA A 292 19.13 -5.07 -8.22
C ALA A 292 18.09 -6.10 -8.67
N GLN A 293 17.06 -5.69 -9.42
CA GLN A 293 16.04 -6.60 -9.92
C GLN A 293 16.44 -7.23 -11.25
N LEU A 294 17.07 -6.44 -12.14
CA LEU A 294 17.51 -6.91 -13.44
C LEU A 294 18.73 -7.85 -13.32
N GLU A 295 19.74 -7.45 -12.55
CA GLU A 295 21.00 -8.19 -12.43
C GLU A 295 20.86 -9.49 -11.62
N ALA A 296 19.91 -9.54 -10.68
CA ALA A 296 19.70 -10.71 -9.80
C ALA A 296 18.69 -11.72 -10.36
N GLY A 297 18.27 -11.58 -11.62
CA GLY A 297 17.31 -12.46 -12.27
C GLY A 297 15.93 -12.45 -11.60
N GLN A 298 15.46 -11.27 -11.18
CA GLN A 298 14.15 -11.07 -10.55
C GLN A 298 13.08 -10.57 -11.54
N HIS A 299 13.43 -10.48 -12.82
CA HIS A 299 12.51 -10.11 -13.89
C HIS A 299 12.08 -11.35 -14.69
N ASP A 300 10.77 -11.49 -14.94
CA ASP A 300 10.23 -12.39 -15.96
C ASP A 300 9.29 -11.57 -16.86
N PRO A 301 9.63 -11.33 -18.14
CA PRO A 301 8.81 -10.52 -19.03
C PRO A 301 7.45 -11.14 -19.36
N ARG A 302 7.25 -12.45 -19.15
CA ARG A 302 5.94 -13.11 -19.31
C ARG A 302 4.99 -12.79 -18.16
N ARG A 303 5.55 -12.64 -16.95
CA ARG A 303 4.78 -12.40 -15.71
C ARG A 303 4.66 -10.92 -15.38
N GLN A 304 5.68 -10.13 -15.70
CA GLN A 304 5.80 -8.72 -15.37
C GLN A 304 5.90 -7.83 -16.62
N PRO A 305 4.92 -7.85 -17.55
CA PRO A 305 4.96 -7.04 -18.76
C PRO A 305 4.50 -5.59 -18.53
N LEU A 306 3.93 -5.27 -17.38
CA LEU A 306 3.40 -3.95 -17.03
C LEU A 306 4.13 -3.36 -15.82
N LEU A 307 4.14 -2.04 -15.75
CA LEU A 307 4.56 -1.25 -14.58
C LEU A 307 3.48 -0.20 -14.29
N GLU A 308 2.97 -0.20 -13.07
CA GLU A 308 2.08 0.85 -12.60
C GLU A 308 2.90 2.06 -12.15
N ILE A 309 2.79 3.14 -12.91
CA ILE A 309 3.60 4.35 -12.71
C ILE A 309 2.87 5.42 -11.90
N HIS A 310 1.54 5.34 -11.79
CA HIS A 310 0.77 6.33 -11.04
C HIS A 310 -0.35 5.66 -10.26
N SER A 311 -0.32 5.86 -8.95
CA SER A 311 -1.24 5.27 -7.98
C SER A 311 -1.55 6.27 -6.87
N GLY A 312 -2.32 5.87 -5.85
CA GLY A 312 -2.53 6.64 -4.63
C GLY A 312 -1.23 7.14 -3.99
N HIS A 313 -0.13 6.41 -4.15
CA HIS A 313 1.20 6.75 -3.67
C HIS A 313 1.93 7.86 -4.47
N GLY A 314 1.37 8.28 -5.61
CA GLY A 314 1.97 9.28 -6.50
C GLY A 314 2.59 8.70 -7.78
N ASN A 315 3.10 9.60 -8.61
CA ASN A 315 3.78 9.27 -9.87
C ASN A 315 5.21 8.80 -9.63
N SER A 316 5.59 7.69 -10.26
CA SER A 316 6.89 7.02 -10.24
C SER A 316 7.56 7.01 -11.63
N GLU A 317 7.08 7.77 -12.60
CA GLU A 317 7.60 7.75 -13.98
C GLU A 317 8.99 8.39 -14.12
N GLU A 318 9.13 9.60 -13.58
CA GLU A 318 10.19 10.54 -13.97
C GLU A 318 11.56 10.29 -13.33
N PHE A 319 12.59 10.09 -14.16
CA PHE A 319 13.96 10.02 -13.65
C PHE A 319 14.51 11.42 -13.34
N ARG A 320 15.32 11.50 -12.28
CA ARG A 320 16.18 12.65 -11.99
C ARG A 320 17.61 12.20 -11.65
N PRO A 321 18.63 13.00 -12.02
CA PRO A 321 20.03 12.61 -11.85
C PRO A 321 20.54 12.72 -10.41
N TRP A 322 19.78 13.34 -9.50
CA TRP A 322 20.12 13.39 -8.08
C TRP A 322 19.82 12.05 -7.37
N ARG A 323 20.34 11.89 -6.16
CA ARG A 323 20.13 10.71 -5.30
C ARG A 323 19.81 11.15 -3.88
N ALA A 324 18.99 10.36 -3.18
CA ALA A 324 18.71 10.61 -1.76
C ALA A 324 19.92 10.31 -0.86
N VAL A 325 20.71 9.30 -1.25
CA VAL A 325 21.93 8.84 -0.58
C VAL A 325 22.90 8.36 -1.68
N GLU A 326 24.18 8.61 -1.49
CA GLU A 326 25.27 8.07 -2.31
C GLU A 326 25.95 6.90 -1.60
N ARG A 327 26.63 6.03 -2.37
CA ARG A 327 27.45 4.96 -1.81
C ARG A 327 28.92 5.36 -1.84
N GLY A 328 29.57 5.28 -0.68
CA GLY A 328 31.01 5.41 -0.59
C GLY A 328 31.76 4.17 -1.12
N PRO A 329 33.10 4.23 -1.16
CA PRO A 329 33.93 3.15 -1.71
C PRO A 329 33.80 1.81 -0.99
N ALA A 330 33.42 1.80 0.29
CA ALA A 330 33.20 0.59 1.08
C ALA A 330 31.72 0.17 1.14
N GLY A 331 30.86 0.81 0.33
CA GLY A 331 29.42 0.58 0.31
C GLY A 331 28.64 1.33 1.39
N GLU A 332 29.30 2.19 2.17
CA GLU A 332 28.65 2.97 3.22
C GLU A 332 27.74 4.07 2.64
N ALA A 333 26.61 4.32 3.31
CA ALA A 333 25.69 5.39 2.94
C ALA A 333 26.33 6.76 3.23
N ARG A 334 26.36 7.62 2.22
CA ARG A 334 26.84 9.01 2.30
C ARG A 334 25.74 9.98 1.94
N CYS A 335 25.69 11.08 2.67
CA CYS A 335 24.75 12.15 2.40
C CYS A 335 25.28 13.04 1.26
N PRO A 336 24.57 13.17 0.12
CA PRO A 336 25.01 14.04 -0.96
C PRO A 336 24.88 15.51 -0.58
N GLU A 337 25.78 16.33 -1.13
CA GLU A 337 25.72 17.79 -1.02
C GLU A 337 24.43 18.34 -1.68
N PRO A 338 23.91 19.49 -1.21
CA PRO A 338 22.73 20.11 -1.78
C PRO A 338 22.94 20.49 -3.23
N ARG A 339 21.85 20.48 -3.98
CA ARG A 339 21.80 20.92 -5.37
C ARG A 339 20.72 21.97 -5.53
N ASP A 340 20.85 22.81 -6.54
CA ASP A 340 19.81 23.80 -6.89
C ASP A 340 18.44 23.13 -7.11
N ASP A 341 18.44 21.92 -7.67
CA ASP A 341 17.25 21.13 -8.01
C ASP A 341 16.81 20.14 -6.93
N TYR A 342 17.60 19.92 -5.86
CA TYR A 342 17.28 18.91 -4.85
C TYR A 342 18.01 19.12 -3.51
N LEU A 343 17.26 19.05 -2.42
CA LEU A 343 17.78 18.98 -1.05
C LEU A 343 17.50 17.60 -0.47
N SER A 344 18.55 16.86 -0.10
CA SER A 344 18.40 15.54 0.52
C SER A 344 17.92 15.67 1.97
N ALA A 345 17.08 14.73 2.41
CA ALA A 345 16.61 14.72 3.80
C ALA A 345 17.76 14.58 4.81
N CYS A 346 18.79 13.78 4.49
CA CYS A 346 19.96 13.66 5.36
C CYS A 346 20.72 14.99 5.50
N TRP A 347 20.78 15.82 4.46
CA TRP A 347 21.45 17.11 4.54
C TRP A 347 20.65 18.06 5.42
N ARG A 348 19.34 18.10 5.20
CA ARG A 348 18.43 18.90 6.01
C ARG A 348 18.46 18.51 7.48
N ALA A 349 18.61 17.22 7.79
CA ALA A 349 18.81 16.75 9.16
C ALA A 349 20.07 17.36 9.82
N GLY A 350 21.16 17.51 9.05
CA GLY A 350 22.36 18.23 9.48
C GLY A 350 22.07 19.69 9.81
N GLU A 351 21.40 20.40 8.90
CA GLU A 351 21.04 21.82 9.09
C GLU A 351 20.16 22.02 10.33
N ILE A 352 19.16 21.15 10.56
CA ILE A 352 18.29 21.25 11.73
C ILE A 352 19.10 21.10 13.03
N ILE A 353 20.03 20.15 13.08
CA ILE A 353 20.89 19.94 14.25
C ILE A 353 21.87 21.10 14.44
N GLU A 354 22.43 21.63 13.36
CA GLU A 354 23.31 22.79 13.38
C GLU A 354 22.60 24.03 13.92
N ASP A 355 21.42 24.35 13.38
CA ASP A 355 20.59 25.49 13.80
C ASP A 355 20.27 25.43 15.30
N ARG A 356 19.92 24.24 15.79
CA ARG A 356 19.61 24.02 17.22
C ARG A 356 20.86 24.16 18.09
N CYS A 357 21.98 23.60 17.65
CA CYS A 357 23.26 23.69 18.36
C CYS A 357 23.74 25.14 18.49
N LEU A 358 23.64 25.92 17.42
CA LEU A 358 23.97 27.35 17.43
C LEU A 358 23.02 28.14 18.34
N ALA A 359 21.73 27.80 18.36
CA ALA A 359 20.76 28.41 19.26
C ALA A 359 21.02 28.11 20.75
N GLU A 360 21.67 26.98 21.06
CA GLU A 360 22.14 26.65 22.42
C GLU A 360 23.42 27.42 22.83
N GLY A 361 24.06 28.14 21.90
CA GLY A 361 25.25 28.95 22.16
C GLY A 361 26.57 28.19 22.06
N GLU A 362 26.56 27.02 21.42
CA GLU A 362 27.76 26.22 21.16
C GLU A 362 28.63 26.84 20.06
N THR A 363 29.88 26.36 19.94
CA THR A 363 30.81 26.86 18.91
C THR A 363 30.44 26.36 17.52
N PRO A 364 30.69 27.14 16.45
CA PRO A 364 30.46 26.69 15.06
C PRO A 364 31.13 25.36 14.73
N GLU A 365 32.33 25.09 15.25
CA GLU A 365 33.06 23.85 15.00
C GLU A 365 32.34 22.62 15.60
N GLU A 366 31.82 22.75 16.82
CA GLU A 366 31.03 21.71 17.47
C GLU A 366 29.70 21.49 16.74
N CYS A 367 29.03 22.57 16.32
CA CYS A 367 27.76 22.46 15.60
C CYS A 367 27.92 21.81 14.23
N GLU A 368 29.00 22.12 13.50
CA GLU A 368 29.33 21.44 12.25
C GLU A 368 29.68 19.95 12.49
N ALA A 369 30.35 19.62 13.60
CA ALA A 369 30.60 18.22 13.96
C ALA A 369 29.29 17.45 14.23
N ARG A 370 28.34 18.05 14.96
CA ARG A 370 27.01 17.46 15.21
C ARG A 370 26.18 17.36 13.93
N ALA A 371 26.24 18.37 13.07
CA ALA A 371 25.59 18.36 11.76
C ALA A 371 26.13 17.25 10.86
N ALA A 372 27.46 17.09 10.80
CA ALA A 372 28.11 16.01 10.06
C ALA A 372 27.70 14.62 10.58
N LEU A 373 27.63 14.44 11.90
CA LEU A 373 27.14 13.20 12.51
C LEU A 373 25.67 12.94 12.17
N ALA A 374 24.81 13.96 12.21
CA ALA A 374 23.40 13.85 11.85
C ALA A 374 23.21 13.43 10.37
N ARG A 375 23.99 14.03 9.46
CA ARG A 375 24.02 13.66 8.03
C ARG A 375 24.38 12.18 7.85
N GLN A 376 25.40 11.71 8.55
CA GLN A 376 25.84 10.31 8.50
C GLN A 376 24.81 9.34 9.07
N LEU A 377 24.30 9.60 10.27
CA LEU A 377 23.30 8.76 10.92
C LEU A 377 22.00 8.69 10.11
N HIS A 378 21.52 9.81 9.57
CA HIS A 378 20.32 9.83 8.73
C HIS A 378 20.53 9.04 7.44
N ALA A 379 21.68 9.16 6.77
CA ALA A 379 21.96 8.38 5.58
C ALA A 379 21.99 6.87 5.87
N ALA A 380 22.51 6.46 7.03
CA ALA A 380 22.60 5.06 7.45
C ALA A 380 21.27 4.45 7.92
N ALA A 381 20.36 5.27 8.47
CA ALA A 381 19.09 4.84 9.03
C ALA A 381 18.02 4.43 7.98
N GLY A 382 18.31 4.57 6.68
CA GLY A 382 17.39 4.16 5.61
C GLY A 382 16.07 4.93 5.64
N VAL A 383 14.94 4.21 5.62
CA VAL A 383 13.59 4.81 5.67
C VAL A 383 13.26 5.46 7.02
N ASN A 384 14.06 5.21 8.06
CA ASN A 384 13.85 5.75 9.41
C ASN A 384 14.64 7.03 9.69
N GLY A 385 15.33 7.59 8.70
CA GLY A 385 16.25 8.72 8.90
C GLY A 385 15.65 9.93 9.62
N ILE A 386 14.35 10.19 9.46
CA ILE A 386 13.64 11.28 10.16
C ILE A 386 13.77 11.22 11.68
N ARG A 387 13.89 10.01 12.26
CA ARG A 387 14.01 9.79 13.70
C ARG A 387 15.39 10.13 14.27
N VAL A 388 16.39 10.35 13.41
CA VAL A 388 17.74 10.78 13.82
C VAL A 388 17.72 12.18 14.43
N VAL A 389 16.70 12.99 14.13
CA VAL A 389 16.52 14.35 14.66
C VAL A 389 15.43 14.33 15.75
N PRO A 390 15.79 14.37 17.05
CA PRO A 390 14.82 14.34 18.15
C PRO A 390 13.88 15.54 18.10
N GLY A 391 12.58 15.36 18.36
CA GLY A 391 11.62 16.47 18.38
C GLY A 391 11.52 17.26 17.08
N GLN A 392 11.81 16.63 15.93
CA GLN A 392 11.58 17.24 14.62
C GLN A 392 10.09 17.56 14.40
N ARG A 393 9.83 18.65 13.70
CA ARG A 393 8.51 19.03 13.21
C ARG A 393 8.51 19.01 11.69
N GLN A 394 7.33 19.01 11.08
CA GLN A 394 7.22 18.91 9.63
C GLN A 394 7.80 20.13 8.92
N GLU A 395 7.58 21.31 9.51
CA GLU A 395 8.11 22.58 8.98
C GLU A 395 9.64 22.57 8.96
N ASP A 396 10.27 21.84 9.87
CA ASP A 396 11.72 21.76 9.95
C ASP A 396 12.30 21.13 8.67
N TRP A 397 11.55 20.28 7.96
CA TRP A 397 12.05 19.56 6.78
C TRP A 397 11.87 20.28 5.45
N LEU A 398 11.09 21.36 5.40
CA LEU A 398 10.79 22.08 4.16
C LEU A 398 10.36 21.10 3.04
N ASP A 399 10.95 21.24 1.85
CA ASP A 399 10.78 20.34 0.71
C ASP A 399 11.87 19.26 0.60
N ALA A 400 12.66 19.03 1.65
CA ALA A 400 13.74 18.05 1.61
C ALA A 400 13.21 16.64 1.31
N GLY A 401 13.93 15.93 0.44
CA GLY A 401 13.59 14.60 -0.05
C GLY A 401 12.56 14.58 -1.18
N GLN A 402 11.96 15.72 -1.56
CA GLN A 402 10.88 15.76 -2.56
C GLN A 402 11.41 16.10 -3.96
N CYS A 403 10.74 15.57 -4.99
CA CYS A 403 10.99 15.99 -6.36
C CYS A 403 10.29 17.32 -6.65
N ARG A 404 11.06 18.37 -6.96
CA ARG A 404 10.55 19.75 -7.11
C ARG A 404 9.80 20.01 -8.41
N ASP A 405 10.15 19.28 -9.47
CA ASP A 405 9.69 19.51 -10.84
C ASP A 405 9.02 18.28 -11.46
N CYS A 406 8.70 17.27 -10.65
CA CYS A 406 7.95 16.11 -11.10
C CYS A 406 6.42 16.38 -11.07
N PHE A 407 5.69 15.74 -11.96
CA PHE A 407 4.22 15.76 -11.98
C PHE A 407 3.66 14.81 -10.92
N LEU A 408 3.03 15.39 -9.88
CA LEU A 408 2.35 14.63 -8.82
C LEU A 408 3.22 13.49 -8.22
N PRO A 409 4.46 13.78 -7.77
CA PRO A 409 5.43 12.74 -7.44
C PRO A 409 5.05 11.93 -6.21
N ALA A 410 5.63 10.73 -6.11
CA ALA A 410 5.63 9.99 -4.87
C ALA A 410 6.41 10.71 -3.76
N PHE A 411 5.97 10.55 -2.51
CA PHE A 411 6.64 11.07 -1.32
C PHE A 411 8.06 10.53 -1.17
N ASP A 412 9.02 11.38 -0.77
CA ASP A 412 10.43 11.01 -0.60
C ASP A 412 10.96 10.26 -1.83
N TYR A 413 10.80 10.85 -3.01
CA TYR A 413 10.99 10.21 -4.30
C TYR A 413 12.34 9.48 -4.47
N ARG A 414 12.33 8.31 -5.13
CA ARG A 414 13.52 7.47 -5.37
C ARG A 414 13.83 7.34 -6.87
N PRO A 415 14.71 8.19 -7.44
CA PRO A 415 14.95 8.19 -8.89
C PRO A 415 15.45 6.87 -9.48
N GLY A 416 16.26 6.10 -8.74
CA GLY A 416 16.72 4.77 -9.18
C GLY A 416 15.60 3.73 -9.33
N MET A 417 14.43 4.00 -8.76
CA MET A 417 13.24 3.16 -8.87
C MET A 417 12.19 3.76 -9.81
N SER A 418 12.53 4.80 -10.57
CA SER A 418 11.61 5.38 -11.56
C SER A 418 11.41 4.49 -12.79
N ALA A 419 10.28 4.66 -13.49
CA ALA A 419 10.00 3.94 -14.73
C ALA A 419 11.00 4.28 -15.83
N GLN A 420 11.34 5.56 -15.99
CA GLN A 420 12.33 6.01 -16.99
C GLN A 420 13.72 5.41 -16.71
N TYR A 421 14.10 5.25 -15.43
CA TYR A 421 15.33 4.54 -15.09
C TYR A 421 15.24 3.07 -15.51
N ALA A 422 14.19 2.35 -15.11
CA ALA A 422 13.99 0.95 -15.49
C ALA A 422 14.06 0.72 -17.00
N LEU A 423 13.36 1.54 -17.79
CA LEU A 423 13.32 1.41 -19.25
C LEU A 423 14.64 1.77 -19.93
N ALA A 424 15.49 2.58 -19.30
CA ALA A 424 16.81 2.93 -19.81
C ALA A 424 17.88 1.87 -19.48
N LEU A 425 17.64 1.01 -18.47
CA LEU A 425 18.59 -0.02 -18.08
C LEU A 425 18.81 -1.07 -19.17
N GLY A 426 19.99 -1.69 -19.13
CA GLY A 426 20.29 -2.92 -19.85
C GLY A 426 21.34 -3.72 -19.12
N ALA A 427 21.08 -5.00 -18.89
CA ALA A 427 22.04 -5.89 -18.25
C ALA A 427 23.27 -6.08 -19.13
N ALA A 428 24.45 -6.13 -18.51
CA ALA A 428 25.70 -6.43 -19.23
C ALA A 428 25.73 -7.90 -19.67
N GLY A 429 25.93 -8.17 -20.97
CA GLY A 429 26.03 -9.51 -21.55
C GLY A 429 26.19 -9.50 -23.08
N GLU A 430 26.49 -10.66 -23.70
CA GLU A 430 26.55 -10.80 -25.17
C GLU A 430 25.13 -10.77 -25.79
N GLY A 431 24.86 -9.84 -26.71
CA GLY A 431 23.54 -9.62 -27.33
C GLY A 431 22.87 -8.31 -26.91
N ASP A 432 21.55 -8.18 -27.06
CA ASP A 432 20.79 -6.96 -26.70
C ASP A 432 20.68 -6.70 -25.18
N GLY A 433 21.22 -7.60 -24.34
CA GLY A 433 21.10 -7.56 -22.88
C GLY A 433 19.67 -7.84 -22.40
N GLU A 434 19.51 -8.35 -21.17
CA GLU A 434 18.19 -8.39 -20.54
C GLU A 434 17.73 -6.96 -20.25
N ARG A 435 16.48 -6.63 -20.59
CA ARG A 435 15.91 -5.29 -20.45
C ARG A 435 14.46 -5.37 -20.01
N PHE A 436 14.03 -4.40 -19.24
CA PHE A 436 12.62 -4.19 -18.97
C PHE A 436 11.90 -3.72 -20.25
N ARG A 437 10.75 -4.32 -20.54
CA ARG A 437 9.87 -3.95 -21.66
C ARG A 437 8.45 -3.72 -21.13
N PHE A 438 8.32 -2.77 -20.21
CA PHE A 438 7.05 -2.49 -19.56
C PHE A 438 6.10 -1.72 -20.47
N GLY A 439 4.84 -2.15 -20.51
CA GLY A 439 3.72 -1.24 -20.72
C GLY A 439 3.49 -0.43 -19.45
N LEU A 440 3.22 0.87 -19.58
CA LEU A 440 2.98 1.74 -18.44
C LEU A 440 1.48 1.88 -18.21
N VAL A 441 1.04 1.70 -16.97
CA VAL A 441 -0.37 1.84 -16.56
C VAL A 441 -0.47 2.70 -15.30
N GLY A 442 -1.67 3.17 -14.99
CA GLY A 442 -2.01 3.72 -13.68
C GLY A 442 -3.22 2.99 -13.12
N SER A 443 -3.34 2.97 -11.79
CA SER A 443 -4.46 2.36 -11.06
C SER A 443 -4.78 3.21 -9.83
N SER A 444 -5.89 2.94 -9.14
CA SER A 444 -6.27 3.78 -8.00
C SER A 444 -5.35 3.58 -6.79
N ASP A 445 -5.11 2.33 -6.38
CA ASP A 445 -4.34 1.98 -5.19
C ASP A 445 -4.88 2.71 -3.95
N ASN A 446 -6.20 2.60 -3.79
CA ASN A 446 -6.95 3.25 -2.73
C ASN A 446 -7.49 2.21 -1.75
N HIS A 447 -7.36 2.52 -0.47
CA HIS A 447 -7.69 1.65 0.66
C HIS A 447 -9.08 1.93 1.26
N SER A 448 -10.04 2.26 0.41
CA SER A 448 -11.43 2.54 0.79
C SER A 448 -12.48 1.72 0.02
N ALA A 449 -12.08 0.67 -0.70
CA ALA A 449 -12.93 -0.13 -1.58
C ALA A 449 -13.61 0.72 -2.68
N ARG A 450 -12.90 1.70 -3.22
CA ARG A 450 -13.39 2.65 -4.24
C ARG A 450 -12.60 2.53 -5.52
N PRO A 451 -12.78 1.44 -6.29
CA PRO A 451 -12.11 1.28 -7.56
C PRO A 451 -12.37 2.49 -8.47
N GLY A 452 -11.28 2.96 -9.05
CA GLY A 452 -11.23 3.96 -10.09
C GLY A 452 -11.22 5.40 -9.62
N THR A 453 -10.76 5.70 -8.40
CA THR A 453 -10.82 7.06 -7.82
C THR A 453 -10.21 8.17 -8.69
N GLY A 454 -9.33 7.84 -9.63
CA GLY A 454 -8.77 8.76 -10.63
C GLY A 454 -9.74 9.23 -11.72
N TYR A 455 -10.96 8.68 -11.84
CA TYR A 455 -11.94 9.09 -12.85
C TYR A 455 -12.38 10.56 -12.69
N LYS A 456 -12.34 11.07 -11.45
CA LYS A 456 -12.70 12.44 -11.10
C LYS A 456 -12.12 12.82 -9.75
N GLU A 457 -11.41 13.94 -9.71
CA GLU A 457 -10.91 14.51 -8.47
C GLU A 457 -12.02 15.24 -7.69
N PHE A 458 -12.52 14.62 -6.64
CA PHE A 458 -13.43 15.24 -5.67
C PHE A 458 -13.28 14.58 -4.30
N SER A 459 -13.77 15.24 -3.25
CA SER A 459 -13.82 14.67 -1.89
C SER A 459 -12.50 14.02 -1.44
N ARG A 460 -11.47 14.85 -1.24
CA ARG A 460 -10.10 14.45 -0.92
C ARG A 460 -9.97 13.30 0.11
N LEU A 461 -10.63 13.40 1.26
CA LEU A 461 -10.58 12.38 2.33
C LEU A 461 -11.30 11.07 1.97
N ALA A 462 -12.13 11.10 0.93
CA ALA A 462 -13.00 10.01 0.53
C ALA A 462 -12.47 9.29 -0.73
N MET A 463 -11.70 9.99 -1.57
CA MET A 463 -11.17 9.48 -2.84
C MET A 463 -9.64 9.32 -2.85
N SER A 464 -8.98 9.53 -1.71
CA SER A 464 -7.55 9.25 -1.50
C SER A 464 -7.32 8.72 -0.09
N ASP A 465 -6.11 8.23 0.16
CA ASP A 465 -5.68 7.75 1.48
C ASP A 465 -5.13 8.86 2.38
N GLN A 466 -5.45 10.12 2.06
CA GLN A 466 -5.20 11.23 2.97
C GLN A 466 -6.07 11.09 4.22
N ARG A 467 -5.50 10.43 5.24
CA ARG A 467 -6.10 10.19 6.55
C ARG A 467 -5.22 10.75 7.65
N GLY A 468 -5.82 10.95 8.82
CA GLY A 468 -5.12 11.45 9.99
C GLY A 468 -6.01 11.36 11.22
N ILE A 469 -5.41 11.49 12.39
CA ILE A 469 -6.13 11.39 13.67
C ILE A 469 -7.23 12.45 13.73
N ALA A 470 -8.47 12.01 13.96
CA ALA A 470 -9.66 12.84 13.85
C ALA A 470 -9.73 13.99 14.87
N ASP A 471 -9.11 13.83 16.04
CA ASP A 471 -9.12 14.83 17.11
C ASP A 471 -7.75 14.84 17.82
N ALA A 472 -7.12 16.01 17.90
CA ALA A 472 -5.82 16.20 18.55
C ALA A 472 -5.80 15.71 20.01
N ARG A 473 -6.95 15.62 20.68
CA ARG A 473 -7.06 15.03 22.02
C ARG A 473 -6.57 13.59 22.09
N TRP A 474 -6.59 12.86 20.97
CA TRP A 474 -6.11 11.48 20.88
C TRP A 474 -4.58 11.39 20.96
N LEU A 475 -3.88 12.42 20.48
CA LEU A 475 -2.43 12.48 20.49
C LEU A 475 -1.85 12.36 21.91
N ARG A 476 -2.57 12.81 22.95
CA ARG A 476 -2.13 12.71 24.36
C ARG A 476 -2.02 11.27 24.88
N TRP A 477 -2.65 10.31 24.19
CA TRP A 477 -2.63 8.90 24.55
C TRP A 477 -1.65 8.09 23.70
N LEU A 478 -1.08 8.72 22.67
CA LEU A 478 0.02 8.15 21.92
C LEU A 478 1.34 8.45 22.66
N PRO A 479 2.37 7.61 22.48
CA PRO A 479 3.70 7.91 23.00
C PRO A 479 4.12 9.32 22.59
N ALA A 480 4.55 10.13 23.55
CA ALA A 480 5.10 11.44 23.25
C ALA A 480 6.36 11.26 22.40
N GLY A 481 6.50 12.07 21.35
CA GLY A 481 7.74 12.15 20.59
C GLY A 481 8.90 12.59 21.47
N ALA A 482 10.13 12.36 21.01
CA ALA A 482 11.31 12.87 21.71
C ALA A 482 11.25 14.40 21.80
N GLU A 483 11.74 14.95 22.91
CA GLU A 483 11.92 16.41 23.04
C GLU A 483 12.96 16.92 22.03
N PRO A 484 12.82 18.16 21.52
CA PRO A 484 13.83 18.75 20.65
C PRO A 484 15.21 18.77 21.31
N ALA A 485 16.22 18.31 20.58
CA ALA A 485 17.61 18.32 21.01
C ALA A 485 18.54 18.77 19.87
N ALA A 486 19.69 19.35 20.24
CA ALA A 486 20.77 19.74 19.33
C ALA A 486 21.81 18.65 19.10
N ALA A 487 21.54 17.41 19.51
CA ALA A 487 22.36 16.24 19.21
C ALA A 487 21.52 15.21 18.45
N PRO A 488 22.07 14.60 17.39
CA PRO A 488 21.37 13.53 16.68
C PRO A 488 21.36 12.25 17.53
N VAL A 489 20.42 11.36 17.25
CA VAL A 489 20.33 10.03 17.88
C VAL A 489 20.58 8.94 16.85
N GLU A 490 21.23 7.87 17.28
CA GLU A 490 21.42 6.68 16.46
C GLU A 490 20.09 5.94 16.34
N VAL A 491 19.69 5.63 15.10
CA VAL A 491 18.46 4.90 14.78
C VAL A 491 18.83 3.79 13.80
N GLY A 492 18.46 2.56 14.15
CA GLY A 492 18.67 1.42 13.27
C GLY A 492 17.72 1.43 12.06
N PRO A 493 18.15 0.91 10.89
CA PRO A 493 17.25 0.72 9.74
C PRO A 493 16.15 -0.33 10.00
N LEU A 494 16.29 -1.13 11.06
CA LEU A 494 15.34 -2.17 11.48
C LEU A 494 14.26 -1.68 12.46
N GLU A 495 14.38 -0.45 12.95
CA GLU A 495 13.39 0.09 13.86
C GLU A 495 12.09 0.47 13.13
N SER A 496 10.98 0.61 13.85
CA SER A 496 9.75 1.11 13.24
C SER A 496 9.89 2.59 12.88
N ARG A 497 9.32 2.98 11.74
CA ARG A 497 9.30 4.39 11.26
C ARG A 497 8.54 5.33 12.20
N GLY A 498 7.70 4.78 13.09
CA GLY A 498 6.87 5.56 14.00
C GLY A 498 5.75 6.32 13.29
N LEU A 499 5.20 7.34 13.95
CA LEU A 499 4.24 8.28 13.34
C LEU A 499 4.96 9.51 12.74
N GLU A 500 6.26 9.64 13.01
CA GLU A 500 7.12 10.68 12.51
C GLU A 500 7.16 10.68 10.98
N GLY A 501 6.77 11.80 10.38
CA GLY A 501 6.70 11.94 8.92
C GLY A 501 5.40 11.45 8.27
N ALA A 502 4.50 10.80 9.03
CA ALA A 502 3.20 10.38 8.49
C ALA A 502 2.36 11.55 7.97
N GLU A 503 2.44 12.71 8.63
CA GLU A 503 1.71 13.91 8.19
C GLU A 503 2.32 14.58 6.95
N ARG A 504 3.65 14.53 6.77
CA ARG A 504 4.29 14.95 5.49
C ARG A 504 3.81 14.06 4.36
N MET A 505 3.87 12.74 4.57
CA MET A 505 3.41 11.74 3.62
C MET A 505 1.93 11.92 3.27
N ALA A 506 1.10 12.35 4.23
CA ALA A 506 -0.32 12.59 4.00
C ALA A 506 -0.63 13.65 2.93
N SER A 507 0.33 14.51 2.58
CA SER A 507 0.21 15.51 1.51
C SER A 507 0.49 14.95 0.11
N PHE A 508 0.92 13.68 0.02
CA PHE A 508 1.30 12.99 -1.22
C PHE A 508 0.38 11.81 -1.56
N TRP A 509 -0.72 11.64 -0.81
CA TRP A 509 -1.79 10.72 -1.18
C TRP A 509 -2.68 11.36 -2.24
N LEU A 510 -2.82 10.69 -3.37
CA LEU A 510 -3.57 11.16 -4.53
C LEU A 510 -4.73 10.23 -4.85
N SER A 511 -5.57 10.59 -5.82
CA SER A 511 -6.68 9.75 -6.29
C SER A 511 -6.26 8.60 -7.20
N GLY A 512 -4.96 8.48 -7.52
CA GLY A 512 -4.42 7.46 -8.42
C GLY A 512 -4.81 7.60 -9.89
N GLY A 513 -4.32 6.69 -10.71
CA GLY A 513 -4.59 6.61 -12.14
C GLY A 513 -5.72 5.65 -12.53
N LEU A 514 -5.90 5.46 -13.84
CA LEU A 514 -6.76 4.44 -14.42
C LEU A 514 -6.05 3.76 -15.60
N VAL A 515 -6.39 2.51 -15.86
CA VAL A 515 -5.96 1.79 -17.05
C VAL A 515 -6.89 2.12 -18.21
N ALA A 516 -6.34 2.44 -19.37
CA ALA A 516 -7.08 2.54 -20.62
C ALA A 516 -6.55 1.48 -21.60
N ALA A 517 -7.38 0.48 -21.91
CA ALA A 517 -7.02 -0.65 -22.76
C ALA A 517 -7.75 -0.59 -24.10
N HIS A 518 -7.00 -0.69 -25.20
CA HIS A 518 -7.57 -0.94 -26.52
C HIS A 518 -7.94 -2.41 -26.64
N SER A 519 -9.23 -2.71 -26.77
CA SER A 519 -9.72 -4.08 -26.91
C SER A 519 -10.60 -4.26 -28.14
N ARG A 520 -10.58 -5.48 -28.70
CA ARG A 520 -11.48 -5.89 -29.79
C ARG A 520 -12.84 -6.40 -29.28
N GLY A 521 -12.98 -6.59 -27.97
CA GLY A 521 -14.18 -7.14 -27.35
C GLY A 521 -14.26 -6.76 -25.88
N ARG A 522 -15.15 -7.43 -25.13
CA ARG A 522 -15.31 -7.24 -23.68
C ARG A 522 -15.15 -8.55 -22.91
N SER A 523 -14.57 -9.58 -23.54
CA SER A 523 -14.22 -10.83 -22.87
C SER A 523 -12.84 -10.72 -22.22
N ARG A 524 -12.58 -11.60 -21.24
CA ARG A 524 -11.26 -11.74 -20.59
C ARG A 524 -10.13 -12.14 -21.54
N ASP A 525 -10.45 -12.67 -22.71
CA ASP A 525 -9.47 -13.06 -23.73
C ASP A 525 -9.13 -11.89 -24.66
N ALA A 526 -10.04 -10.91 -24.77
CA ALA A 526 -9.88 -9.74 -25.61
C ALA A 526 -9.21 -8.57 -24.88
N LEU A 527 -9.38 -8.50 -23.55
CA LEU A 527 -8.64 -7.62 -22.65
C LEU A 527 -7.33 -8.32 -22.24
#